data_AF-A0A1G9GNH5-F1
#
_entry.id   AF-A0A1G9GNH5-F1
#
_cell.length_a   1.000
_cell.length_b   1.000
_cell.length_c   1.000
_cell.angle_alpha   90.00
_cell.angle_beta   90.00
_cell.angle_gamma   90.00
#
_symmetry.space_group_name_H-M   'P 1'
#
loop_
_entity.id
_entity.type
_entity.pdbx_description
1 polymer ?
#
loop_
_entity_poly.entity_id
_entity_poly.type
_entity_poly.pdbx_seq_one_letter_code
_entity_poly.pdbx_strand_id
1 'polypeptide(L)' 'MSSKVSKFKQRDITDCGATSLACVAAFYGHKLLLSRIRQHASTDHSGTTVLGLLEAEEGLVS' A
#
# COMPACT_ATOMS: atom_id res chain seq x y z
N MET A 1 -12.61 -18.62 -4.24
CA MET A 1 -12.20 -17.35 -4.86
C MET A 1 -11.00 -17.64 -5.74
N SER A 2 -11.08 -17.42 -7.05
CA SER A 2 -9.88 -17.49 -7.90
C SER A 2 -9.04 -16.25 -7.61
N SER A 3 -8.12 -16.36 -6.66
CA SER A 3 -7.30 -15.23 -6.21
C SER A 3 -6.26 -14.93 -7.27
N LYS A 4 -6.63 -14.06 -8.22
CA LYS A 4 -5.70 -13.56 -9.23
C LYS A 4 -4.66 -12.68 -8.54
N VAL A 5 -3.42 -13.17 -8.47
CA VAL A 5 -2.28 -12.38 -7.98
C VAL A 5 -2.18 -11.12 -8.82
N SER A 6 -2.56 -9.99 -8.22
CA SER A 6 -2.56 -8.69 -8.88
C SER A 6 -1.15 -8.15 -8.84
N LYS A 7 -0.50 -8.04 -10.00
CA LYS A 7 0.83 -7.46 -10.13
C LYS A 7 0.71 -5.94 -10.08
N PHE A 8 1.24 -5.32 -9.02
CA PHE A 8 1.34 -3.86 -8.93
C PHE A 8 2.74 -3.42 -9.32
N LYS A 9 2.81 -2.42 -10.20
CA LYS A 9 4.08 -1.80 -10.59
C LYS A 9 4.39 -0.67 -9.61
N GLN A 10 5.53 -0.77 -8.95
CA GLN A 10 6.10 0.33 -8.18
C GLN A 10 6.43 1.50 -9.13
N ARG A 11 5.86 2.67 -8.87
CA ARG A 11 5.97 3.86 -9.75
C ARG A 11 7.08 4.81 -9.31
N ASP A 12 7.28 4.93 -8.01
CA ASP A 12 8.36 5.69 -7.38
C ASP A 12 9.32 4.75 -6.64
N ILE A 13 10.61 5.08 -6.54
CA ILE A 13 11.60 4.28 -5.80
C ILE A 13 11.23 4.13 -4.32
N THR A 14 10.48 5.08 -3.75
CA THR A 14 10.05 5.06 -2.34
C THR A 14 8.75 4.30 -2.10
N ASP A 15 8.04 3.89 -3.16
CA ASP A 15 6.73 3.25 -3.09
C ASP A 15 6.79 1.75 -2.76
N CYS A 16 7.94 1.14 -2.46
CA CYS A 16 8.05 -0.32 -2.30
C CYS A 16 7.13 -0.86 -1.19
N GLY A 17 7.07 -0.20 -0.04
CA GLY A 17 6.16 -0.52 1.06
C GLY A 17 4.70 -0.28 0.69
N ALA A 18 4.38 0.91 0.15
CA ALA A 18 3.03 1.27 -0.24
C ALA A 18 2.44 0.36 -1.33
N THR A 19 3.27 -0.04 -2.31
CA THR A 19 2.90 -0.97 -3.38
C THR A 19 2.64 -2.37 -2.83
N SER A 20 3.44 -2.81 -1.86
CA SER A 20 3.26 -4.11 -1.19
C SER A 20 1.94 -4.16 -0.43
N LEU A 21 1.61 -3.09 0.32
CA LEU A 21 0.32 -2.99 1.01
C LEU A 21 -0.85 -2.98 0.00
N ALA A 22 -0.71 -2.29 -1.13
CA ALA A 22 -1.71 -2.30 -2.20
C ALA A 22 -1.95 -3.71 -2.78
N CYS A 23 -0.88 -4.48 -2.99
CA CYS A 23 -0.97 -5.88 -3.45
C CYS A 23 -1.79 -6.73 -2.49
N VAL A 24 -1.49 -6.65 -1.19
CA VAL A 24 -2.18 -7.42 -0.15
C VAL A 24 -3.63 -6.98 -0.01
N ALA A 25 -3.88 -5.67 0.07
CA ALA A 25 -5.24 -5.12 0.12
C ALA A 25 -6.09 -5.61 -1.06
N ALA A 26 -5.55 -5.57 -2.29
CA ALA A 26 -6.24 -6.03 -3.48
C ALA A 26 -6.51 -7.53 -3.50
N PHE A 27 -5.61 -8.34 -2.91
CA PHE A 27 -5.83 -9.78 -2.74
C PHE A 27 -7.07 -10.06 -1.87
N TYR A 28 -7.29 -9.25 -0.83
CA TYR A 28 -8.47 -9.32 0.04
C TYR A 28 -9.69 -8.53 -0.48
N GLY A 29 -9.62 -7.95 -1.69
CA GLY A 29 -10.74 -7.25 -2.32
C GLY A 29 -10.78 -5.73 -2.09
N HIS A 30 -9.83 -5.17 -1.35
CA HIS A 30 -9.71 -3.73 -1.12
C HIS A 30 -8.86 -3.07 -2.21
N LYS A 31 -9.51 -2.38 -3.16
CA LYS A 31 -8.82 -1.64 -4.24
C LYS A 31 -8.50 -0.22 -3.78
N LEU A 32 -7.30 -0.05 -3.23
CA LEU A 32 -6.82 1.24 -2.74
C LEU A 32 -5.98 1.97 -3.79
N LEU A 33 -6.11 3.30 -3.85
CA LEU A 33 -5.20 4.13 -4.65
C LEU A 33 -3.83 4.19 -3.97
N LEU A 34 -2.75 3.97 -4.74
CA LEU A 34 -1.38 4.03 -4.21
C LEU A 34 -1.07 5.39 -3.56
N SER A 35 -1.61 6.50 -4.10
CA SER A 35 -1.46 7.83 -3.52
C SER A 35 -2.05 7.95 -2.12
N ARG A 36 -3.19 7.30 -1.86
CA ARG A 36 -3.78 7.24 -0.51
C ARG A 36 -2.88 6.47 0.44
N ILE A 37 -2.39 5.30 0.02
CA ILE A 37 -1.47 4.51 0.85
C ILE A 37 -0.24 5.34 1.22
N ARG A 38 0.35 6.06 0.27
CA ARG A 38 1.48 6.95 0.55
C ARG A 38 1.16 8.04 1.56
N GLN A 39 0.00 8.69 1.42
CA GLN A 39 -0.41 9.76 2.33
C GLN A 39 -0.61 9.25 3.75
N HIS A 40 -1.29 8.12 3.92
CA HIS A 40 -1.54 7.57 5.24
C HIS A 40 -0.28 6.93 5.85
N ALA A 41 0.60 6.35 5.03
CA ALA A 41 1.83 5.72 5.50
C ALA A 41 2.97 6.72 5.75
N SER A 42 2.71 8.01 5.54
CA SER A 42 3.72 9.07 5.58
C SER A 42 4.94 8.75 4.70
N THR A 43 4.71 8.16 3.52
CA THR A 43 5.78 7.83 2.58
C THR A 43 6.45 9.10 2.08
N ASP A 44 7.75 9.22 2.32
CA ASP A 44 8.55 10.38 1.95
C ASP A 44 9.72 9.98 1.02
N HIS A 45 10.71 10.87 0.90
CA HIS A 45 11.90 10.63 0.08
C HIS A 45 12.81 9.51 0.62
N SER A 46 12.70 9.16 1.90
CA SER A 46 13.44 8.09 2.56
C SER A 46 12.72 6.74 2.45
N GLY A 47 11.47 6.71 1.99
CA GLY A 47 10.66 5.50 1.91
C GLY A 47 9.49 5.52 2.88
N THR A 48 9.18 4.36 3.45
CA THR A 48 8.07 4.17 4.40
C THR A 48 8.55 3.31 5.55
N THR A 49 8.15 3.64 6.77
CA THR A 49 8.45 2.83 7.96
C THR A 49 7.40 1.74 8.15
N VAL A 50 7.73 0.71 8.92
CA VAL A 50 6.75 -0.33 9.28
C VAL A 50 5.58 0.25 10.08
N LEU A 51 5.86 1.18 11.00
CA LEU A 51 4.82 1.88 11.76
C LEU A 51 3.87 2.64 10.85
N GLY A 52 4.41 3.40 9.87
CA GLY A 52 3.57 4.11 8.90
C GLY A 52 2.69 3.17 8.09
N LEU A 53 3.17 1.99 7.70
CA LEU A 53 2.33 0.99 7.01
C LEU A 53 1.18 0.47 7.88
N LEU A 54 1.38 0.33 9.20
CA LEU A 54 0.32 -0.06 10.13
C LEU A 54 -0.72 1.06 10.29
N GLU A 55 -0.26 2.29 10.50
CA GLU A 55 -1.14 3.47 10.55
C GLU A 55 -1.93 3.65 9.24
N ALA A 56 -1.33 3.30 8.11
CA ALA A 56 -2.01 3.32 6.82
C ALA A 56 -3.07 2.24 6.69
N GLU A 57 -2.82 1.04 7.19
CA GLU A 57 -3.81 -0.03 7.19
C GLU A 57 -5.02 0.36 8.04
N GLU A 58 -4.80 0.81 9.27
CA GLU A 58 -5.86 1.29 10.16
C GLU A 58 -6.66 2.44 9.49
N GLY A 59 -5.98 3.44 8.91
CA GLY A 59 -6.63 4.60 8.33
C GLY A 59 -7.34 4.38 6.98
N LEU A 60 -7.08 3.28 6.26
CA LEU A 60 -7.64 3.00 4.93
C LEU A 60 -8.77 1.96 4.94
N VAL A 61 -8.80 1.11 5.96
CA VAL A 61 -9.74 -0.03 6.05
C VAL A 61 -10.82 0.20 7.13
N SER A 62 -10.65 1.22 7.98
CA SER A 62 -11.72 1.75 8.85
C SER A 62 -12.80 2.48 8.04
#